data_AF-A0A8K0P256-F1
#
_entry.id   AF-A0A8K0P256-F1
#
_cell.length_a   1.000
_cell.length_b   1.000
_cell.length_c   1.000
_cell.angle_alpha   90.00
_cell.angle_beta   90.00
_cell.angle_gamma   90.00
#
_symmetry.space_group_name_H-M   'P 1'
#
loop_
_entity.id
_entity.type
_entity.pdbx_description
1 polymer ?
#
loop_
_entity_poly.entity_id
_entity_poly.type
_entity_poly.pdbx_seq_one_letter_code
_entity_poly.pdbx_strand_id
1 'polypeptide(L)'
;MYCLALANIYADPNYNSLNHVGVIQAIGRKGVTVNSPTDGTPLTETTLIQTNPLRVSAHMAVMESLMVLYAKEVVTPDRVLAATVRFHPSDSQPTGHEDSLLLWVNGSCAALERRETARRLQESEGNAKPLQRLPEAKQIEDLKNGTCLAALICFYCPEEVSWSDIHIPLPPPMPFSVSDAIHNLCLVRDFCHRCCAPPLSPSMYSLPFFLTPEDVAYLQSNATRQNLVTFLADLFNLLEIHPVKCVRFPGVSDSLPPAHLREEYFISPL
;
A
#
# COMPACT_ATOMS: atom_id res chain seq x y z
N MET A 1 11.41 3.91 -19.43
CA MET A 1 10.84 3.43 -18.15
C MET A 1 11.01 4.46 -17.03
N TYR A 2 12.25 4.84 -16.66
CA TYR A 2 12.49 5.79 -15.55
C TYR A 2 11.81 7.14 -15.72
N CYS A 3 11.94 7.74 -16.90
CA CYS A 3 11.29 8.99 -17.25
C CYS A 3 9.77 8.94 -17.12
N LEU A 4 9.17 7.81 -17.56
CA LEU A 4 7.73 7.59 -17.43
C LEU A 4 7.29 7.49 -15.97
N ALA A 5 8.07 6.79 -15.13
CA ALA A 5 7.78 6.70 -13.69
C ALA A 5 7.83 8.09 -13.03
N LEU A 6 8.88 8.89 -13.30
CA LEU A 6 8.99 10.24 -12.76
C LEU A 6 7.89 11.18 -13.29
N ALA A 7 7.57 11.09 -14.58
CA ALA A 7 6.48 11.87 -15.18
C ALA A 7 5.13 11.51 -14.55
N ASN A 8 4.90 10.25 -14.21
CA ASN A 8 3.67 9.82 -13.52
C ASN A 8 3.63 10.25 -12.05
N ILE A 9 4.76 10.19 -11.34
CA ILE A 9 4.85 10.63 -9.92
C ILE A 9 4.52 12.12 -9.79
N TYR A 10 5.05 12.95 -10.70
CA TYR A 10 4.94 14.41 -10.60
C TYR A 10 3.92 15.05 -11.54
N ALA A 11 3.29 14.26 -12.42
CA ALA A 11 2.45 14.77 -13.51
C ALA A 11 3.13 15.86 -14.36
N ASP A 12 4.47 15.84 -14.46
CA ASP A 12 5.26 16.87 -15.14
C ASP A 12 5.91 16.28 -16.42
N PRO A 13 5.53 16.77 -17.61
CA PRO A 13 6.10 16.32 -18.87
C PRO A 13 7.62 16.51 -19.00
N ASN A 14 8.23 17.41 -18.22
CA ASN A 14 9.68 17.66 -18.23
C ASN A 14 10.49 16.42 -17.87
N TYR A 15 9.91 15.47 -17.14
CA TYR A 15 10.58 14.22 -16.80
C TYR A 15 10.67 13.21 -17.95
N ASN A 16 9.95 13.42 -19.08
CA ASN A 16 9.87 12.45 -20.18
C ASN A 16 11.19 12.24 -20.94
N SER A 17 12.09 13.22 -20.94
CA SER A 17 13.28 13.24 -21.81
C SER A 17 14.61 13.33 -21.05
N LEU A 18 14.65 12.86 -19.80
CA LEU A 18 15.89 12.82 -19.02
C LEU A 18 16.83 11.69 -19.49
N ASN A 19 18.13 11.95 -19.45
CA ASN A 19 19.15 10.90 -19.53
C ASN A 19 19.32 10.19 -18.16
N HIS A 20 20.14 9.14 -18.10
CA HIS A 20 20.30 8.35 -16.87
C HIS A 20 20.86 9.18 -15.71
N VAL A 21 21.81 10.08 -15.98
CA VAL A 21 22.34 11.01 -14.96
C VAL A 21 21.25 11.95 -14.47
N GLY A 22 20.44 12.51 -15.36
CA GLY A 22 19.32 13.39 -15.04
C GLY A 22 18.28 12.69 -14.16
N VAL A 23 17.97 11.41 -14.44
CA VAL A 23 17.10 10.58 -13.60
C VAL A 23 17.69 10.42 -12.20
N ILE A 24 18.95 10.00 -12.07
CA ILE A 24 19.60 9.80 -10.76
C ILE A 24 19.64 11.11 -9.96
N GLN A 25 19.97 12.23 -10.63
CA GLN A 25 19.96 13.55 -10.01
C GLN A 25 18.55 13.98 -9.59
N ALA A 26 17.53 13.71 -10.40
CA ALA A 26 16.14 14.02 -10.05
C ALA A 26 15.71 13.28 -8.78
N ILE A 27 16.03 11.98 -8.67
CA ILE A 27 15.77 11.17 -7.48
C ILE A 27 16.52 11.74 -6.27
N GLY A 28 17.80 12.08 -6.43
CA GLY A 28 18.63 12.67 -5.38
C GLY A 28 18.12 14.01 -4.86
N ARG A 29 17.66 14.91 -5.75
CA ARG A 29 17.07 16.21 -5.39
C ARG A 29 15.80 16.07 -4.55
N LYS A 30 15.13 14.92 -4.61
CA LYS A 30 13.93 14.59 -3.83
C LYS A 30 14.26 13.84 -2.53
N GLY A 31 15.55 13.74 -2.21
CA GLY A 31 16.04 13.17 -0.95
C GLY A 31 15.96 11.65 -0.91
N VAL A 32 16.09 10.98 -2.05
CA VAL A 32 16.26 9.52 -2.15
C VAL A 32 17.65 9.23 -2.73
N THR A 33 18.42 8.41 -2.04
CA THR A 33 19.74 7.99 -2.49
C THR A 33 19.64 6.73 -3.33
N VAL A 34 20.29 6.71 -4.50
CA VAL A 34 20.35 5.51 -5.32
C VAL A 34 21.43 4.58 -4.78
N ASN A 35 21.03 3.37 -4.39
CA ASN A 35 21.94 2.37 -3.83
C ASN A 35 22.92 1.84 -4.89
N SER A 36 24.05 1.30 -4.43
CA SER A 36 24.98 0.59 -5.31
C SER A 36 24.38 -0.74 -5.79
N PRO A 37 24.68 -1.18 -7.02
CA PRO A 37 24.31 -2.50 -7.54
C PRO A 37 24.82 -3.64 -6.65
N THR A 38 24.03 -4.70 -6.53
CA THR A 38 24.35 -5.86 -5.67
C THR A 38 25.55 -6.68 -6.14
N ASP A 39 25.90 -6.60 -7.43
CA ASP A 39 27.07 -7.25 -8.02
C ASP A 39 28.38 -6.45 -7.84
N GLY A 40 28.33 -5.35 -7.09
CA GLY A 40 29.48 -4.49 -6.80
C GLY A 40 29.92 -3.63 -7.98
N THR A 41 29.20 -3.65 -9.11
CA THR A 41 29.53 -2.79 -10.25
C THR A 41 29.23 -1.32 -9.90
N PRO A 42 30.06 -0.36 -10.36
CA PRO A 42 29.77 1.05 -10.14
C PRO A 42 28.53 1.47 -10.92
N LEU A 43 27.61 2.17 -10.26
CA LEU A 43 26.47 2.78 -10.92
C LEU A 43 26.94 4.00 -11.72
N THR A 44 27.09 3.81 -13.03
CA THR A 44 27.46 4.88 -13.97
C THR A 44 26.47 4.92 -15.11
N GLU A 45 26.41 6.05 -15.82
CA GLU A 45 25.61 6.17 -17.04
C GLU A 45 26.01 5.11 -18.07
N THR A 46 27.30 4.82 -18.23
CA THR A 46 27.79 3.75 -19.11
C THR A 46 27.22 2.38 -18.72
N THR A 47 27.15 2.08 -17.43
CA THR A 47 26.56 0.82 -16.94
C THR A 47 25.07 0.72 -17.29
N LEU A 48 24.33 1.82 -17.23
CA LEU A 48 22.89 1.88 -17.54
C LEU A 48 22.58 1.95 -19.05
N ILE A 49 23.52 2.44 -19.87
CA ILE A 49 23.41 2.41 -21.33
C ILE A 49 23.71 1.01 -21.89
N GLN A 50 24.48 0.19 -21.18
CA GLN A 50 24.87 -1.14 -21.64
C GLN A 50 23.65 -2.08 -21.73
N THR A 51 23.29 -2.47 -22.95
CA THR A 51 22.16 -3.38 -23.22
C THR A 51 22.55 -4.80 -23.64
N ASN A 52 23.85 -5.06 -23.90
CA ASN A 52 24.33 -6.38 -24.32
C ASN A 52 25.66 -6.78 -23.62
N PRO A 53 25.63 -7.63 -22.58
CA PRO A 53 24.45 -8.01 -21.81
C PRO A 53 23.90 -6.81 -21.00
N LEU A 54 22.59 -6.80 -20.75
CA LEU A 54 21.94 -5.79 -19.92
C LEU A 54 22.45 -5.88 -18.47
N ARG A 55 22.82 -4.75 -17.88
CA ARG A 55 23.25 -4.65 -16.49
C ARG A 55 22.06 -4.59 -15.53
N VAL A 56 21.38 -5.72 -15.35
CA VAL A 56 20.13 -5.83 -14.56
C VAL A 56 20.30 -5.30 -13.14
N SER A 57 21.40 -5.65 -12.46
CA SER A 57 21.74 -5.18 -11.11
C SER A 57 21.72 -3.65 -10.98
N ALA A 58 22.30 -2.94 -11.95
CA ALA A 58 22.29 -1.48 -12.00
C ALA A 58 20.90 -0.91 -12.26
N HIS A 59 20.14 -1.52 -13.16
CA HIS A 59 18.78 -1.09 -13.42
C HIS A 59 17.85 -1.31 -12.23
N MET A 60 18.00 -2.41 -11.49
CA MET A 60 17.24 -2.71 -10.28
C MET A 60 17.48 -1.68 -9.18
N ALA A 61 18.73 -1.26 -8.96
CA ALA A 61 19.05 -0.24 -7.97
C ALA A 61 18.33 1.11 -8.23
N VAL A 62 18.25 1.52 -9.51
CA VAL A 62 17.50 2.72 -9.91
C VAL A 62 15.99 2.52 -9.74
N MET A 63 15.47 1.33 -10.09
CA MET A 63 14.04 1.01 -9.91
C MET A 63 13.63 1.02 -8.44
N GLU A 64 14.41 0.38 -7.55
CA GLU A 64 14.15 0.39 -6.10
C GLU A 64 14.09 1.82 -5.55
N SER A 65 14.98 2.70 -6.04
CA SER A 65 15.01 4.09 -5.61
C SER A 65 13.81 4.89 -6.13
N LEU A 66 13.32 4.60 -7.33
CA LEU A 66 12.06 5.15 -7.84
C LEU A 66 10.85 4.65 -7.05
N MET A 67 10.87 3.39 -6.58
CA MET A 67 9.81 2.84 -5.73
C MET A 67 9.78 3.52 -4.36
N VAL A 68 10.95 3.76 -3.74
CA VAL A 68 11.07 4.54 -2.50
C VAL A 68 10.53 5.95 -2.72
N LEU A 69 10.92 6.60 -3.83
CA LEU A 69 10.46 7.93 -4.16
C LEU A 69 8.94 7.98 -4.32
N TYR A 70 8.37 7.04 -5.07
CA TYR A 70 6.92 6.92 -5.25
C TYR A 70 6.19 6.78 -3.91
N ALA A 71 6.60 5.84 -3.05
CA ALA A 71 5.97 5.63 -1.76
C ALA A 71 6.02 6.89 -0.88
N LYS A 72 7.14 7.61 -0.90
CA LYS A 72 7.33 8.87 -0.17
C LYS A 72 6.43 10.01 -0.68
N GLU A 73 6.21 10.09 -1.98
CA GLU A 73 5.38 11.15 -2.60
C GLU A 73 3.88 10.86 -2.49
N VAL A 74 3.49 9.58 -2.53
CA VAL A 74 2.09 9.15 -2.35
C VAL A 74 1.71 9.21 -0.87
N VAL A 75 2.54 8.65 0.01
CA VAL A 75 2.25 8.49 1.44
C VAL A 75 3.03 9.50 2.26
N THR A 76 2.49 10.71 2.32
CA THR A 76 3.00 11.76 3.21
C THR A 76 2.34 11.66 4.59
N PRO A 77 3.06 11.96 5.69
CA PRO A 77 2.50 12.03 7.04
C PRO A 77 1.18 12.80 7.13
N ASP A 78 1.10 13.98 6.51
CA ASP A 78 -0.09 14.84 6.57
C ASP A 78 -1.33 14.18 5.94
N ARG A 79 -1.19 13.58 4.75
CA ARG A 79 -2.27 12.83 4.09
C ARG A 79 -2.75 11.66 4.93
N VAL A 80 -1.81 10.92 5.54
CA VAL A 80 -2.16 9.79 6.40
C VAL A 80 -2.88 10.25 7.66
N LEU A 81 -2.39 11.29 8.34
CA LEU A 81 -3.03 11.84 9.53
C LEU A 81 -4.44 12.36 9.22
N ALA A 82 -4.61 13.05 8.09
CA ALA A 82 -5.92 13.49 7.61
C ALA A 82 -6.87 12.30 7.33
N ALA A 83 -6.33 11.18 6.82
CA ALA A 83 -7.10 9.97 6.60
C ALA A 83 -7.52 9.29 7.91
N THR A 84 -6.58 9.10 8.85
CA THR A 84 -6.77 8.29 10.06
C THR A 84 -7.55 9.00 11.16
N VAL A 85 -7.43 10.33 11.29
CA VAL A 85 -8.13 11.10 12.34
C VAL A 85 -9.64 10.88 12.34
N ARG A 86 -10.23 10.57 11.17
CA ARG A 86 -11.67 10.31 10.98
C ARG A 86 -12.18 9.07 11.71
N PHE A 87 -11.34 8.05 11.89
CA PHE A 87 -11.75 6.75 12.44
C PHE A 87 -10.85 6.23 13.57
N HIS A 88 -9.66 6.79 13.72
CA HIS A 88 -8.68 6.46 14.74
C HIS A 88 -7.89 7.72 15.15
N PRO A 89 -8.50 8.60 15.98
CA PRO A 89 -7.78 9.74 16.52
C PRO A 89 -6.61 9.23 17.37
N SER A 90 -5.39 9.63 17.00
CA SER A 90 -4.14 9.25 17.64
C SER A 90 -3.22 10.46 17.71
N ASP A 91 -2.48 10.59 18.82
CA ASP A 91 -1.45 11.62 18.99
C ASP A 91 -0.11 11.23 18.33
N SER A 92 -0.04 10.06 17.69
CA SER A 92 1.15 9.57 17.01
C SER A 92 1.51 10.43 15.81
N GLN A 93 2.76 10.90 15.76
CA GLN A 93 3.31 11.61 14.60
C GLN A 93 4.27 10.68 13.84
N PRO A 94 3.89 10.17 12.66
CA PRO A 94 4.77 9.28 11.89
C PRO A 94 5.95 10.07 11.32
N THR A 95 7.15 9.49 11.36
CA THR A 95 8.40 10.19 10.97
C THR A 95 8.76 10.00 9.50
N GLY A 96 8.12 9.03 8.84
CA GLY A 96 8.32 8.72 7.42
C GLY A 96 7.12 8.00 6.81
N HIS A 97 7.23 7.66 5.53
CA HIS A 97 6.15 7.01 4.77
C HIS A 97 5.83 5.61 5.29
N GLU A 98 6.82 4.82 5.71
CA GLU A 98 6.58 3.49 6.30
C GLU A 98 5.83 3.57 7.64
N ASP A 99 6.24 4.46 8.55
CA ASP A 99 5.52 4.70 9.81
C ASP A 99 4.09 5.18 9.53
N SER A 100 3.92 6.02 8.51
CA SER A 100 2.61 6.52 8.10
C SER A 100 1.73 5.38 7.59
N LEU A 101 2.28 4.47 6.77
CA LEU A 101 1.57 3.26 6.34
C LEU A 101 1.15 2.38 7.51
N LEU A 102 2.04 2.15 8.48
CA LEU A 102 1.73 1.34 9.66
C LEU A 102 0.63 1.98 10.52
N LEU A 103 0.71 3.30 10.74
CA LEU A 103 -0.34 4.04 11.45
C LEU A 103 -1.70 3.89 10.75
N TRP A 104 -1.71 4.04 9.42
CA TRP A 104 -2.90 3.91 8.62
C TRP A 104 -3.51 2.50 8.69
N VAL A 105 -2.68 1.46 8.51
CA VAL A 105 -3.12 0.07 8.58
C VAL A 105 -3.63 -0.28 9.98
N ASN A 106 -2.85 0.00 11.03
CA ASN A 106 -3.25 -0.32 12.40
C ASN A 106 -4.51 0.43 12.84
N GLY A 107 -4.62 1.72 12.48
CA GLY A 107 -5.82 2.50 12.77
C GLY A 107 -7.07 1.92 12.09
N SER A 108 -6.92 1.45 10.85
CA SER A 108 -8.00 0.83 10.07
C SER A 108 -8.42 -0.50 10.68
N CYS A 109 -7.45 -1.37 11.03
CA CYS A 109 -7.70 -2.62 11.74
C CYS A 109 -8.42 -2.39 13.07
N ALA A 110 -7.97 -1.42 13.87
CA ALA A 110 -8.60 -1.11 15.15
C ALA A 110 -10.02 -0.56 14.99
N ALA A 111 -10.28 0.24 13.94
CA ALA A 111 -11.61 0.74 13.62
C ALA A 111 -12.56 -0.37 13.15
N LEU A 112 -12.07 -1.30 12.31
CA LEU A 112 -12.82 -2.48 11.89
C LEU A 112 -13.19 -3.38 13.07
N GLU A 113 -12.23 -3.68 13.94
CA GLU A 113 -12.46 -4.51 15.14
C GLU A 113 -13.55 -3.92 16.03
N ARG A 114 -13.53 -2.59 16.24
CA ARG A 114 -14.60 -1.88 16.97
C ARG A 114 -15.96 -2.04 16.27
N ARG A 115 -16.01 -1.86 14.95
CA ARG A 115 -17.25 -1.96 14.14
C ARG A 115 -17.85 -3.36 14.23
N GLU A 116 -17.07 -4.40 13.99
CA GLU A 116 -17.56 -5.77 13.99
C GLU A 116 -17.92 -6.27 15.39
N THR A 117 -17.18 -5.83 16.41
CA THR A 117 -17.50 -6.17 17.81
C THR A 117 -18.83 -5.52 18.21
N ALA A 118 -19.05 -4.25 17.87
CA ALA A 118 -20.31 -3.57 18.13
C ALA A 118 -21.49 -4.26 17.41
N ARG A 119 -21.32 -4.62 16.13
CA ARG A 119 -22.33 -5.36 15.35
C ARG A 119 -22.71 -6.69 16.03
N ARG A 120 -21.71 -7.48 16.44
CA ARG A 120 -21.94 -8.77 17.09
C ARG A 120 -22.65 -8.64 18.45
N LEU A 121 -22.30 -7.61 19.22
CA LEU A 121 -22.96 -7.35 20.51
C LEU A 121 -24.43 -6.94 20.31
N GLN A 122 -24.75 -6.18 19.26
CA GLN A 122 -26.11 -5.82 18.92
C GLN A 122 -26.94 -7.05 18.49
N GLU A 123 -26.37 -7.91 17.64
CA GLU A 123 -27.03 -9.13 17.15
C GLU A 123 -27.30 -10.17 18.26
N SER A 124 -26.49 -10.17 19.32
CA SER A 124 -26.59 -11.13 20.42
C SER A 124 -27.20 -10.54 21.71
N GLU A 125 -27.90 -9.40 21.62
CA GLU A 125 -28.50 -8.71 22.78
C GLU A 125 -27.51 -8.49 23.94
N GLY A 126 -26.25 -8.21 23.62
CA GLY A 126 -25.18 -7.96 24.59
C GLY A 126 -24.58 -9.20 25.25
N ASN A 127 -25.01 -10.42 24.89
CA ASN A 127 -24.55 -11.65 25.53
C ASN A 127 -23.38 -12.35 24.80
N ALA A 128 -22.96 -11.82 23.65
CA ALA A 128 -21.84 -12.37 22.88
C ALA A 128 -20.49 -11.93 23.44
N LYS A 129 -19.51 -12.83 23.34
CA LYS A 129 -18.10 -12.47 23.58
C LYS A 129 -17.58 -11.53 22.49
N PRO A 130 -16.69 -10.58 22.84
CA PRO A 130 -15.99 -9.75 21.87
C PRO A 130 -15.32 -10.59 20.78
N LEU A 131 -15.14 -10.01 19.59
CA LEU A 131 -14.41 -10.67 18.51
C LEU A 131 -12.92 -10.80 18.85
N GLN A 132 -12.24 -11.64 18.10
CA GLN A 132 -10.79 -11.78 18.21
C GLN A 132 -10.10 -10.49 17.76
N ARG A 133 -9.12 -10.06 18.55
CA ARG A 133 -8.34 -8.85 18.29
C ARG A 133 -7.42 -9.06 17.08
N LEU A 134 -7.38 -8.07 16.19
CA LEU A 134 -6.42 -8.08 15.08
C LEU A 134 -5.00 -7.81 15.61
N PRO A 135 -3.96 -8.45 15.04
CA PRO A 135 -2.59 -8.16 15.43
C PRO A 135 -2.21 -6.73 15.03
N GLU A 136 -1.44 -6.07 15.89
CA GLU A 136 -0.85 -4.77 15.58
C GLU A 136 0.47 -4.97 14.82
N ALA A 137 0.62 -4.33 13.67
CA ALA A 137 1.85 -4.39 12.89
C ALA A 137 2.83 -3.32 13.36
N LYS A 138 4.01 -3.72 13.82
CA LYS A 138 5.07 -2.81 14.30
C LYS A 138 6.09 -2.47 13.21
N GLN A 139 6.18 -3.34 12.22
CA GLN A 139 7.06 -3.21 11.06
C GLN A 139 6.33 -3.72 9.82
N ILE A 140 6.81 -3.33 8.64
CA ILE A 140 6.23 -3.73 7.34
C ILE A 140 6.20 -5.27 7.20
N GLU A 141 7.17 -5.96 7.80
CA GLU A 141 7.27 -7.42 7.79
C GLU A 141 6.12 -8.12 8.53
N ASP A 142 5.46 -7.46 9.47
CA ASP A 142 4.35 -8.06 10.20
C ASP A 142 3.09 -8.19 9.32
N LEU A 143 3.04 -7.44 8.20
CA LEU A 143 1.92 -7.42 7.25
C LEU A 143 1.97 -8.59 6.25
N LYS A 144 3.09 -9.33 6.21
CA LYS A 144 3.35 -10.41 5.25
C LYS A 144 2.38 -11.59 5.39
N ASN A 145 1.76 -11.76 6.57
CA ASN A 145 0.76 -12.80 6.81
C ASN A 145 -0.64 -12.48 6.23
N GLY A 146 -0.80 -11.34 5.58
CA GLY A 146 -2.03 -10.94 4.90
C GLY A 146 -3.19 -10.51 5.80
N THR A 147 -3.14 -10.78 7.12
CA THR A 147 -4.27 -10.54 8.04
C THR A 147 -4.67 -9.07 8.07
N CYS A 148 -3.71 -8.17 8.35
CA CYS A 148 -3.97 -6.74 8.42
C CYS A 148 -4.30 -6.13 7.05
N LEU A 149 -3.78 -6.72 5.96
CA LEU A 149 -4.08 -6.26 4.59
C LEU A 149 -5.52 -6.63 4.19
N ALA A 150 -5.96 -7.85 4.49
CA ALA A 150 -7.34 -8.27 4.26
C ALA A 150 -8.31 -7.49 5.16
N ALA A 151 -7.94 -7.24 6.42
CA ALA A 151 -8.70 -6.41 7.34
C ALA A 151 -8.81 -4.96 6.86
N LEU A 152 -7.73 -4.37 6.36
CA LEU A 152 -7.74 -3.06 5.73
C LEU A 152 -8.75 -2.99 4.58
N ILE A 153 -8.74 -3.98 3.69
CA ILE A 153 -9.71 -4.03 2.58
C ILE A 153 -11.13 -4.22 3.10
N CYS A 154 -11.37 -5.10 4.07
CA CYS A 154 -12.69 -5.27 4.71
C CYS A 154 -13.19 -3.98 5.38
N PHE A 155 -12.28 -3.17 5.92
CA PHE A 155 -12.61 -1.89 6.52
C PHE A 155 -13.15 -0.89 5.49
N TYR A 156 -12.43 -0.70 4.38
CA TYR A 156 -12.80 0.23 3.30
C TYR A 156 -13.87 -0.31 2.35
N CYS A 157 -13.89 -1.62 2.09
CA CYS A 157 -14.69 -2.30 1.08
C CYS A 157 -15.39 -3.54 1.68
N PRO A 158 -16.30 -3.37 2.65
CA PRO A 158 -16.93 -4.49 3.38
C PRO A 158 -17.80 -5.40 2.49
N GLU A 159 -18.23 -4.91 1.33
CA GLU A 159 -18.99 -5.70 0.34
C GLU A 159 -18.09 -6.68 -0.45
N GLU A 160 -16.77 -6.44 -0.50
CA GLU A 160 -15.82 -7.22 -1.30
C GLU A 160 -15.03 -8.24 -0.48
N VAL A 161 -14.77 -7.93 0.79
CA VAL A 161 -14.09 -8.81 1.75
C VAL A 161 -14.82 -8.76 3.08
N SER A 162 -15.32 -9.92 3.53
CA SER A 162 -16.01 -10.05 4.82
C SER A 162 -15.02 -10.33 5.96
N TRP A 163 -15.34 -9.85 7.17
CA TRP A 163 -14.58 -10.18 8.38
C TRP A 163 -14.46 -11.70 8.59
N SER A 164 -15.53 -12.45 8.30
CA SER A 164 -15.58 -13.90 8.53
C SER A 164 -14.64 -14.70 7.64
N ASP A 165 -14.20 -14.13 6.51
CA ASP A 165 -13.30 -14.80 5.58
C ASP A 165 -11.82 -14.63 5.98
N ILE A 166 -11.52 -13.70 6.89
CA ILE A 166 -10.15 -13.37 7.29
C ILE A 166 -9.67 -14.35 8.35
N HIS A 167 -8.55 -15.02 8.10
CA HIS A 167 -7.89 -15.85 9.09
C HIS A 167 -7.08 -14.96 10.06
N ILE A 168 -7.44 -14.95 11.34
CA ILE A 168 -6.78 -14.13 12.37
C ILE A 168 -5.87 -15.01 13.23
N PRO A 169 -4.58 -14.66 13.41
CA PRO A 169 -3.65 -15.39 14.28
C PRO A 169 -4.17 -15.56 15.70
N LEU A 170 -4.28 -16.82 16.14
CA LEU A 170 -4.71 -17.17 17.49
C LEU A 170 -3.53 -17.14 18.47
N PRO A 171 -3.78 -16.91 19.77
CA PRO A 171 -2.76 -17.06 20.80
C PRO A 171 -2.21 -18.50 20.83
N PRO A 172 -0.97 -18.70 21.31
CA PRO A 172 -0.39 -20.03 21.50
C PRO A 172 -1.33 -20.93 22.33
N PRO A 173 -1.42 -22.24 22.01
CA PRO A 173 -0.49 -23.02 21.18
C PRO A 173 -0.88 -23.13 19.70
N MET A 174 -1.93 -22.43 19.22
CA MET A 174 -2.39 -22.54 17.83
C MET A 174 -1.42 -21.81 16.88
N PRO A 175 -0.65 -22.51 16.04
CA PRO A 175 0.25 -21.83 15.11
C PRO A 175 -0.55 -21.25 13.94
N PHE A 176 -0.29 -20.00 13.58
CA PHE A 176 -0.76 -19.45 12.32
C PHE A 176 0.06 -20.08 11.19
N SER A 177 -0.61 -20.80 10.28
CA SER A 177 0.07 -21.58 9.25
C SER A 177 0.41 -20.73 8.02
N VAL A 178 1.34 -21.21 7.20
CA VAL A 178 1.60 -20.62 5.88
C VAL A 178 0.36 -20.69 4.99
N SER A 179 -0.49 -21.71 5.15
CA SER A 179 -1.75 -21.81 4.42
C SER A 179 -2.72 -20.68 4.80
N ASP A 180 -2.75 -20.28 6.07
CA ASP A 180 -3.57 -19.16 6.52
C ASP A 180 -3.07 -17.83 5.97
N ALA A 181 -1.75 -17.66 5.90
CA ALA A 181 -1.13 -16.49 5.28
C ALA A 181 -1.49 -16.39 3.79
N ILE A 182 -1.32 -17.49 3.05
CA ILE A 182 -1.64 -17.57 1.62
C ILE A 182 -3.12 -17.29 1.38
N HIS A 183 -4.01 -17.84 2.22
CA HIS A 183 -5.45 -17.58 2.13
C HIS A 183 -5.76 -16.08 2.22
N ASN A 184 -5.27 -15.41 3.26
CA ASN A 184 -5.48 -13.97 3.42
C ASN A 184 -4.90 -13.15 2.27
N LEU A 185 -3.71 -13.53 1.78
CA LEU A 185 -3.07 -12.86 0.64
C LEU A 185 -3.84 -13.10 -0.68
N CYS A 186 -4.49 -14.24 -0.83
CA CYS A 186 -5.40 -14.49 -1.95
C CYS A 186 -6.62 -13.56 -1.90
N LEU A 187 -7.22 -13.31 -0.72
CA LEU A 187 -8.30 -12.33 -0.59
C LEU A 187 -7.87 -10.94 -1.07
N VAL A 188 -6.67 -10.52 -0.66
CA VAL A 188 -6.06 -9.24 -1.07
C VAL A 188 -5.85 -9.18 -2.59
N ARG A 189 -5.21 -10.22 -3.14
CA ARG A 189 -4.97 -10.34 -4.59
C ARG A 189 -6.27 -10.27 -5.38
N ASP A 190 -7.26 -11.05 -4.97
CA ASP A 190 -8.51 -11.20 -5.69
C ASP A 190 -9.31 -9.89 -5.66
N PHE A 191 -9.28 -9.16 -4.54
CA PHE A 191 -9.80 -7.79 -4.48
C PHE A 191 -9.10 -6.88 -5.49
N CYS A 192 -7.76 -6.86 -5.51
CA CYS A 192 -7.00 -6.00 -6.41
C CYS A 192 -7.30 -6.31 -7.90
N HIS A 193 -7.45 -7.58 -8.26
CA HIS A 193 -7.81 -7.97 -9.63
C HIS A 193 -9.25 -7.62 -10.02
N ARG A 194 -10.21 -7.70 -9.09
CA ARG A 194 -11.62 -7.41 -9.38
C ARG A 194 -11.94 -5.92 -9.35
N CYS A 195 -11.44 -5.22 -8.33
CA CYS A 195 -11.88 -3.87 -7.98
C CYS A 195 -10.92 -2.77 -8.42
N CYS A 196 -9.63 -3.10 -8.52
CA CYS A 196 -8.59 -2.11 -8.80
C CYS A 196 -8.05 -2.21 -10.24
N ALA A 197 -8.44 -3.22 -11.01
CA ALA A 197 -8.09 -3.33 -12.43
C ALA A 197 -8.88 -2.29 -13.26
N PRO A 198 -8.23 -1.51 -14.13
CA PRO A 198 -8.89 -0.42 -14.84
C PRO A 198 -9.95 -0.95 -15.82
N PRO A 199 -11.19 -0.41 -15.78
CA PRO A 199 -12.15 -0.61 -16.85
C PRO A 199 -11.73 0.28 -18.01
N LEU A 200 -11.15 -0.29 -19.07
CA LEU A 200 -10.92 0.36 -20.37
C LEU A 200 -9.95 1.57 -20.38
N SER A 201 -8.65 1.31 -20.21
CA SER A 201 -7.62 2.06 -20.96
C SER A 201 -6.31 1.24 -21.06
N PRO A 202 -5.73 1.03 -22.25
CA PRO A 202 -4.50 0.25 -22.41
C PRO A 202 -3.24 1.00 -21.93
N SER A 203 -3.35 2.21 -21.38
CA SER A 203 -2.20 3.05 -21.02
C SER A 203 -1.87 3.13 -19.54
N MET A 204 -2.48 2.34 -18.65
CA MET A 204 -2.15 2.39 -17.22
C MET A 204 -1.81 1.01 -16.66
N TYR A 205 -0.53 0.64 -16.83
CA TYR A 205 0.14 -0.54 -16.29
C TYR A 205 0.26 -0.50 -14.75
N SER A 206 -0.85 -0.40 -14.01
CA SER A 206 -0.81 -0.54 -12.56
C SER A 206 -1.91 -1.48 -12.10
N LEU A 207 -1.60 -2.78 -12.12
CA LEU A 207 -2.31 -3.74 -11.27
C LEU A 207 -1.66 -3.64 -9.89
N PRO A 208 -2.37 -3.14 -8.87
CA PRO A 208 -1.85 -3.00 -7.51
C PRO A 208 -1.86 -4.37 -6.84
N PHE A 209 -1.08 -5.34 -7.35
CA PHE A 209 -0.66 -6.59 -6.68
C PHE A 209 0.13 -7.41 -7.71
N PHE A 210 1.39 -7.02 -7.96
CA PHE A 210 2.28 -7.77 -8.86
C PHE A 210 2.90 -9.02 -8.18
N LEU A 211 2.89 -9.07 -6.85
CA LEU A 211 3.48 -10.18 -6.10
C LEU A 211 2.56 -11.40 -6.09
N THR A 212 3.12 -12.60 -6.19
CA THR A 212 2.33 -13.80 -5.89
C THR A 212 2.11 -13.91 -4.36
N PRO A 213 0.97 -14.42 -3.89
CA PRO A 213 0.75 -14.69 -2.47
C PRO A 213 1.87 -15.52 -1.84
N GLU A 214 2.45 -16.45 -2.60
CA GLU A 214 3.58 -17.29 -2.19
C GLU A 214 4.83 -16.44 -1.97
N ASP A 215 5.17 -15.53 -2.89
CA ASP A 215 6.32 -14.63 -2.74
C ASP A 215 6.20 -13.79 -1.47
N VAL A 216 4.98 -13.41 -1.07
CA VAL A 216 4.74 -12.62 0.15
C VAL A 216 4.74 -13.50 1.42
N ALA A 217 4.30 -14.75 1.34
CA ALA A 217 4.30 -15.65 2.48
C ALA A 217 5.70 -16.18 2.84
N TYR A 218 6.58 -16.40 1.86
CA TYR A 218 7.90 -17.02 2.03
C TYR A 218 9.07 -16.02 2.22
N LEU A 219 8.77 -14.78 2.61
CA LEU A 219 9.72 -13.67 2.53
C LEU A 219 10.98 -13.80 3.39
N GLN A 220 12.15 -13.75 2.74
CA GLN A 220 13.47 -13.73 3.39
C GLN A 220 14.38 -12.53 3.02
N SER A 221 13.99 -11.64 2.09
CA SER A 221 14.89 -10.60 1.53
C SER A 221 14.40 -9.15 1.63
N ASN A 222 15.34 -8.21 1.74
CA ASN A 222 15.11 -6.75 1.80
C ASN A 222 14.43 -6.16 0.54
N ALA A 223 14.74 -6.69 -0.66
CA ALA A 223 14.16 -6.22 -1.92
C ALA A 223 12.62 -6.34 -1.93
N THR A 224 12.07 -7.33 -1.24
CA THR A 224 10.63 -7.56 -1.19
C THR A 224 9.91 -6.70 -0.16
N ARG A 225 10.63 -6.14 0.83
CA ARG A 225 10.07 -5.10 1.71
C ARG A 225 9.65 -3.90 0.88
N GLN A 226 10.51 -3.44 -0.04
CA GLN A 226 10.20 -2.29 -0.89
C GLN A 226 8.99 -2.56 -1.79
N ASN A 227 8.84 -3.79 -2.29
CA ASN A 227 7.65 -4.19 -3.05
C ASN A 227 6.37 -4.09 -2.19
N LEU A 228 6.43 -4.53 -0.92
CA LEU A 228 5.30 -4.43 0.00
C LEU A 228 4.96 -2.98 0.38
N VAL A 229 5.97 -2.13 0.61
CA VAL A 229 5.78 -0.68 0.84
C VAL A 229 5.13 -0.02 -0.37
N THR A 230 5.58 -0.36 -1.58
CA THR A 230 5.02 0.17 -2.82
C THR A 230 3.57 -0.27 -3.02
N PHE A 231 3.29 -1.55 -2.75
CA PHE A 231 1.93 -2.08 -2.78
C PHE A 231 1.00 -1.38 -1.76
N LEU A 232 1.48 -1.13 -0.54
CA LEU A 232 0.74 -0.36 0.46
C LEU A 232 0.50 1.08 0.03
N ALA A 233 1.47 1.72 -0.63
CA ALA A 233 1.30 3.04 -1.22
C ALA A 233 0.23 3.02 -2.33
N ASP A 234 0.19 1.99 -3.17
CA ASP A 234 -0.86 1.81 -4.17
C ASP A 234 -2.24 1.65 -3.50
N LEU A 235 -2.35 0.82 -2.46
CA LEU A 235 -3.59 0.69 -1.69
C LEU A 235 -4.02 2.02 -1.08
N PHE A 236 -3.09 2.77 -0.48
CA PHE A 236 -3.39 4.09 0.06
C PHE A 236 -3.91 5.04 -1.02
N ASN A 237 -3.24 5.07 -2.17
CA ASN A 237 -3.68 5.86 -3.31
C ASN A 237 -5.09 5.43 -3.78
N LEU A 238 -5.40 4.14 -3.82
CA LEU A 238 -6.68 3.60 -4.32
C LEU A 238 -7.83 3.61 -3.32
N LEU A 239 -7.55 3.81 -2.03
CA LEU A 239 -8.57 3.82 -0.98
C LEU A 239 -8.82 5.23 -0.44
N GLU A 240 -7.81 6.11 -0.47
CA GLU A 240 -7.89 7.46 0.12
C GLU A 240 -7.77 8.59 -0.90
N ILE A 241 -6.84 8.52 -1.84
CA ILE A 241 -6.55 9.64 -2.75
C ILE A 241 -7.46 9.59 -3.99
N HIS A 242 -7.50 8.44 -4.64
CA HIS A 242 -8.27 8.12 -5.84
C HIS A 242 -9.12 6.87 -5.58
N PRO A 243 -10.14 6.98 -4.71
CA PRO A 243 -10.92 5.84 -4.22
C PRO A 243 -11.58 5.03 -5.35
N VAL A 244 -11.37 3.71 -5.33
CA VAL A 244 -12.13 2.77 -6.16
C VAL A 244 -13.62 2.77 -5.81
N LYS A 245 -14.48 2.34 -6.74
CA LYS A 245 -15.95 2.46 -6.60
C LYS A 245 -16.55 1.74 -5.39
N CYS A 246 -15.92 0.65 -4.96
CA CYS A 246 -16.36 -0.15 -3.82
C CYS A 246 -15.93 0.43 -2.46
N VAL A 247 -15.17 1.54 -2.43
CA VAL A 247 -14.82 2.20 -1.17
C VAL A 247 -16.07 2.77 -0.49
N ARG A 248 -16.16 2.52 0.81
CA ARG A 248 -17.11 3.11 1.76
C ARG A 248 -16.31 3.89 2.79
N PHE A 249 -16.44 5.22 2.76
CA PHE A 249 -15.64 6.09 3.62
C PHE A 249 -16.04 5.92 5.09
N PRO A 250 -15.10 5.51 5.96
CA PRO A 250 -15.37 5.38 7.38
C PRO A 250 -15.73 6.74 8.01
N GLY A 251 -16.81 6.78 8.79
CA GLY A 251 -17.23 7.99 9.52
C GLY A 251 -18.02 9.02 8.71
N VAL A 252 -18.25 8.77 7.42
CA VAL A 252 -19.15 9.58 6.59
C VAL A 252 -20.47 8.81 6.47
N SER A 253 -21.58 9.38 6.95
CA SER A 253 -22.90 8.81 6.75
C SER A 253 -23.15 8.58 5.24
N ASP A 254 -23.86 7.52 4.88
CA ASP A 254 -24.16 7.04 3.49
C ASP A 254 -24.88 8.07 2.57
N SER A 255 -24.86 9.35 2.92
CA SER A 255 -25.51 10.47 2.23
C SER A 255 -24.61 11.28 1.29
N LEU A 256 -23.28 11.03 1.25
CA LEU A 256 -22.40 11.78 0.35
C LEU A 256 -22.27 11.12 -1.03
N PRO A 257 -22.35 11.91 -2.12
CA PRO A 257 -22.27 11.38 -3.46
C PRO A 257 -20.95 10.65 -3.73
N PRO A 258 -20.93 9.75 -4.74
CA PRO A 258 -19.77 8.93 -5.05
C PRO A 258 -18.54 9.79 -5.39
N ALA A 259 -17.35 9.25 -5.18
CA ALA A 259 -16.09 10.01 -5.19
C ALA A 259 -15.79 10.79 -6.49
N HIS A 260 -16.35 10.39 -7.64
CA HIS A 260 -16.24 11.14 -8.90
C HIS A 260 -16.89 12.55 -8.85
N LEU A 261 -17.64 12.87 -7.80
CA LEU A 261 -18.24 14.19 -7.56
C LEU A 261 -17.53 14.98 -6.45
N ARG A 262 -16.42 14.47 -5.90
CA ARG A 262 -15.69 15.11 -4.79
C ARG A 262 -14.43 15.88 -5.21
N GLU A 263 -14.16 15.99 -6.52
CA GLU A 263 -13.03 16.75 -7.07
C GLU A 263 -13.01 18.24 -6.66
N GLU A 264 -14.14 18.79 -6.21
CA GLU A 264 -14.23 20.19 -5.76
C GLU A 264 -13.68 20.46 -4.34
N TYR A 265 -13.45 19.44 -3.51
CA TYR A 265 -13.04 19.66 -2.10
C TYR A 265 -11.54 19.52 -1.83
N PHE A 266 -10.76 18.97 -2.77
CA PHE A 266 -9.33 18.68 -2.56
C PHE A 266 -8.37 19.51 -3.44
N ILE A 267 -8.89 20.45 -4.24
CA ILE A 267 -8.06 21.43 -4.94
C ILE A 267 -8.34 22.82 -4.33
N SER A 268 -7.75 23.07 -3.17
CA SER A 268 -7.36 24.44 -2.82
C SER A 268 -5.84 24.52 -2.94
N PRO A 269 -5.30 25.35 -3.83
CA PRO A 269 -3.87 25.48 -4.00
C PRO A 269 -3.27 26.21 -2.79
N LEU A 270 -2.26 25.59 -2.19
CA LEU A 270 -1.17 26.27 -1.49
C LEU A 270 0.13 25.92 -2.20
#